data_AF-A0A816HNR9-F1
#
_entry.id   AF-A0A816HNR9-F1
#
_cell.length_a   1.000
_cell.length_b   1.000
_cell.length_c   1.000
_cell.angle_alpha   90.00
_cell.angle_beta   90.00
_cell.angle_gamma   90.00
#
_symmetry.space_group_name_H-M   'P 1'
#
loop_
_entity.id
_entity.type
_entity.pdbx_description
1 polymer ?
#
loop_
_entity_poly.entity_id
_entity_poly.type
_entity_poly.pdbx_seq_one_letter_code
_entity_poly.pdbx_strand_id
1 'polypeptide(L)'
;LDRKNPIKFDDFQHLIEELHHLQSISFHITYLDKDGELLSINNYSIIEHILRVTTGLLRIFIQRKGETYQYTTDSLRKRKKIADQISSLIHPSSDKTNASPQRNIELKPDFRLVSSIIDVEILPVSYRRVKLHRYTESKPLGFYIRDGVAIKYGPNGVENVPGVFISRLLAGGLAESTG
;
A
#
# COMPACT_ATOMS: atom_id res chain seq x y z
N LEU A 1 7.23 20.69 14.28
CA LEU A 1 6.34 20.68 13.09
C LEU A 1 5.16 21.61 13.36
N ASP A 2 4.99 22.65 12.55
CA ASP A 2 3.80 23.49 12.60
C ASP A 2 2.63 22.72 11.96
N ARG A 3 1.55 22.50 12.71
CA ARG A 3 0.36 21.77 12.22
C ARG A 3 -0.37 22.51 11.10
N LYS A 4 -0.08 23.78 10.88
CA LYS A 4 -0.73 24.62 9.86
C LYS A 4 -0.04 24.61 8.50
N ASN A 5 1.24 24.20 8.46
CA ASN A 5 2.00 24.15 7.23
C ASN A 5 2.19 22.70 6.78
N PRO A 6 1.65 22.31 5.62
CA PRO A 6 1.80 20.95 5.11
C PRO A 6 3.27 20.65 4.79
N ILE A 7 3.80 19.60 5.40
CA ILE A 7 5.18 19.15 5.18
C ILE A 7 5.15 18.06 4.10
N LYS A 8 5.96 18.21 3.05
CA LYS A 8 6.09 17.16 2.03
C LYS A 8 6.71 15.92 2.66
N PHE A 9 6.38 14.75 2.10
CA PHE A 9 6.95 13.50 2.57
C PHE A 9 8.49 13.51 2.57
N ASP A 10 9.09 14.06 1.51
CA ASP A 10 10.55 14.14 1.37
C ASP A 10 11.20 14.99 2.48
N ASP A 11 10.57 16.13 2.82
CA ASP A 11 11.05 17.00 3.91
C ASP A 11 10.96 16.30 5.27
N PHE A 12 9.89 15.51 5.49
CA PHE A 12 9.73 14.73 6.71
C PHE A 12 10.77 13.61 6.82
N GLN A 13 11.05 12.93 5.71
CA GLN A 13 12.07 11.88 5.67
C GLN A 13 13.47 12.47 5.89
N HIS A 14 13.79 13.60 5.25
CA HIS A 14 15.07 14.30 5.42
C HIS A 14 15.27 14.79 6.87
N LEU A 15 14.21 15.28 7.52
CA LEU A 15 14.27 15.64 8.93
C LEU A 15 14.65 14.45 9.82
N ILE A 16 14.08 13.27 9.55
CA ILE A 16 14.41 12.04 10.27
C ILE A 16 15.85 11.60 9.99
N GLU A 17 16.30 11.72 8.73
CA GLU A 17 17.69 11.44 8.34
C GLU A 17 18.69 12.29 9.11
N GLU A 18 18.43 13.60 9.22
CA GLU A 18 19.29 14.52 9.97
C GLU A 18 19.27 14.25 11.48
N LEU A 19 18.07 14.09 12.07
CA LEU A 19 17.91 13.90 13.52
C LEU A 19 18.54 12.59 14.01
N HIS A 20 18.51 11.54 13.19
CA HIS A 20 18.99 10.20 13.57
C HIS A 20 20.31 9.80 12.90
N HIS A 21 20.93 10.69 12.13
CA HIS A 21 22.17 10.43 11.38
C HIS A 21 22.07 9.20 10.45
N LEU A 22 21.00 9.14 9.65
CA LEU A 22 20.66 8.00 8.78
C LEU A 22 20.93 8.26 7.29
N GLN A 23 21.78 9.22 6.94
CA GLN A 23 22.00 9.68 5.55
C GLN A 23 22.44 8.56 4.59
N SER A 24 23.09 7.51 5.09
CA SER A 24 23.56 6.36 4.30
C SER A 24 22.74 5.08 4.52
N ILE A 25 21.65 5.16 5.28
CA ILE A 25 20.88 4.00 5.73
C ILE A 25 19.47 4.11 5.16
N SER A 26 19.05 3.12 4.37
CA SER A 26 17.65 3.06 3.95
C SER A 26 16.79 2.58 5.12
N PHE A 27 15.67 3.25 5.38
CA PHE A 27 14.74 2.88 6.46
C PHE A 27 13.27 3.01 6.04
N HIS A 28 12.40 2.42 6.85
CA HIS A 28 10.96 2.59 6.83
C HIS A 28 10.52 3.36 8.06
N ILE A 29 9.50 4.20 7.88
CA ILE A 29 8.86 4.92 8.97
C ILE A 29 7.47 4.32 9.16
N THR A 30 7.14 3.91 10.38
CA THR A 30 5.79 3.47 10.74
C THR A 30 5.27 4.27 11.93
N TYR A 31 3.96 4.34 12.08
CA TYR A 31 3.31 4.96 13.25
C TYR A 31 2.32 3.99 13.87
N LEU A 32 2.04 4.18 15.15
CA LEU A 32 0.99 3.44 15.84
C LEU A 32 -0.33 4.22 15.76
N ASP A 33 -1.35 3.64 15.14
CA ASP A 33 -2.67 4.24 15.08
C ASP A 33 -3.44 4.10 16.41
N LYS A 34 -4.56 4.81 16.55
CA LYS A 34 -5.48 4.76 17.71
C LYS A 34 -5.91 3.33 18.05
N ASP A 35 -6.01 2.46 17.05
CA ASP A 35 -6.42 1.07 17.18
C ASP A 35 -5.24 0.13 17.54
N GLY A 36 -4.04 0.70 17.75
CA GLY A 36 -2.84 -0.04 18.14
C GLY A 36 -2.18 -0.81 17.00
N GLU A 37 -2.47 -0.46 15.75
CA GLU A 37 -1.84 -1.04 14.57
C GLU A 37 -0.66 -0.21 14.09
N LEU A 38 0.42 -0.90 13.70
CA LEU A 38 1.58 -0.25 13.08
C LEU A 38 1.33 -0.07 11.59
N LEU A 39 1.22 1.19 11.15
CA LEU A 39 0.95 1.55 9.77
C LEU A 39 2.14 2.28 9.16
N SER A 40 2.43 2.01 7.89
CA SER A 40 3.57 2.61 7.18
C SER A 40 3.27 4.05 6.76
N ILE A 41 4.20 4.95 7.04
CA ILE A 41 4.19 6.32 6.53
C ILE A 41 5.02 6.29 5.23
N ASN A 42 4.33 6.16 4.10
CA ASN A 42 4.95 6.01 2.78
C ASN A 42 4.55 7.11 1.78
N ASN A 43 3.63 8.00 2.16
CA ASN A 43 3.13 9.04 1.30
C ASN A 43 2.71 10.28 2.10
N TYR A 44 2.58 11.40 1.38
CA TYR A 44 2.18 12.68 1.94
C TYR A 44 0.76 12.65 2.56
N SER A 45 -0.21 11.99 1.91
CA SER A 45 -1.59 11.94 2.42
C SER A 45 -1.71 11.27 3.79
N ILE A 46 -0.84 10.31 4.10
CA ILE A 46 -0.78 9.66 5.40
C ILE A 46 -0.21 10.62 6.45
N ILE A 47 0.85 11.37 6.14
CA ILE A 47 1.40 12.39 7.05
C ILE A 47 0.34 13.43 7.37
N GLU A 48 -0.36 13.94 6.36
CA GLU A 48 -1.44 14.91 6.53
C GLU A 48 -2.55 14.34 7.43
N HIS A 49 -2.97 13.10 7.18
CA HIS A 49 -3.97 12.42 8.00
C HIS A 49 -3.51 12.28 9.46
N ILE A 50 -2.28 11.81 9.69
CA ILE A 50 -1.72 11.60 11.02
C ILE A 50 -1.63 12.93 11.77
N LEU A 51 -1.12 13.99 11.14
CA LEU A 51 -1.01 15.31 11.77
C LEU A 51 -2.37 15.91 12.12
N ARG A 52 -3.41 15.62 11.33
CA ARG A 52 -4.78 16.05 11.59
C ARG A 52 -5.44 15.29 12.72
N VAL A 53 -5.23 13.97 12.80
CA VAL A 53 -5.89 13.09 13.79
C VAL A 53 -5.14 13.07 15.12
N THR A 54 -3.81 13.27 15.11
CA THR A 54 -3.00 13.21 16.31
C THR A 54 -3.20 14.45 17.17
N THR A 55 -3.87 14.29 18.30
CA THR A 55 -4.07 15.36 19.28
C THR A 55 -2.87 15.53 20.22
N GLY A 56 -2.04 14.51 20.40
CA GLY A 56 -0.89 14.48 21.32
C GLY A 56 0.48 14.24 20.66
N LEU A 57 1.34 13.48 21.34
CA LEU A 57 2.67 13.10 20.84
C LEU A 57 2.53 11.98 19.79
N LEU A 58 2.97 12.25 18.57
CA LEU A 58 3.07 11.22 17.53
C LEU A 58 4.25 10.30 17.84
N ARG A 59 3.98 9.00 17.98
CA ARG A 59 5.04 7.98 18.10
C ARG A 59 5.28 7.35 16.75
N ILE A 60 6.51 7.49 16.27
CA ILE A 60 6.99 6.85 15.05
C ILE A 60 8.06 5.81 15.38
N PHE A 61 8.16 4.79 14.54
CA PHE A 61 9.20 3.77 14.59
C PHE A 61 10.00 3.84 13.30
N ILE A 62 11.32 3.81 13.44
CA ILE A 62 12.25 3.84 12.32
C ILE A 62 12.93 2.48 12.26
N GLN A 63 12.78 1.80 11.12
CA GLN A 63 13.32 0.47 10.92
C GLN A 63 14.23 0.45 9.70
N ARG A 64 15.46 -0.03 9.84
CA ARG A 64 16.38 -0.19 8.71
C ARG A 64 15.85 -1.21 7.72
N LYS A 65 15.93 -0.91 6.42
CA LYS A 65 15.54 -1.86 5.37
C LYS A 65 16.48 -3.05 5.39
N GLY A 66 15.93 -4.25 5.26
CA GLY A 66 16.67 -5.51 5.36
C GLY A 66 16.84 -6.07 6.79
N GLU A 67 16.48 -5.31 7.84
CA GLU A 67 16.44 -5.81 9.21
C GLU A 67 14.98 -6.14 9.59
N THR A 68 14.67 -7.39 9.92
CA THR A 68 13.32 -7.80 10.32
C THR A 68 13.20 -7.80 11.84
N TYR A 69 12.88 -6.66 12.44
CA TYR A 69 12.45 -6.65 13.84
C TYR A 69 10.99 -7.10 13.86
N GLN A 70 10.74 -8.31 14.39
CA GLN A 70 9.40 -8.81 14.61
C GLN A 70 8.73 -8.01 15.74
N TYR A 71 8.18 -6.85 15.41
CA TYR A 71 7.14 -6.24 16.23
C TYR A 71 5.85 -7.01 15.93
N THR A 72 5.66 -8.17 16.58
CA THR A 72 4.35 -8.81 16.54
C THR A 72 3.35 -7.83 17.14
N THR A 73 2.28 -7.54 16.42
CA THR A 73 1.18 -6.67 16.90
C THR A 73 0.63 -7.17 18.24
N ASP A 74 0.75 -8.47 18.51
CA ASP A 74 0.46 -9.11 19.80
C ASP A 74 1.31 -8.60 20.97
N SER A 75 2.56 -8.22 20.73
CA SER A 75 3.47 -7.69 21.76
C SER A 75 3.14 -6.24 22.16
N LEU A 76 2.47 -5.49 21.27
CA LEU A 76 2.02 -4.12 21.52
C LEU A 76 0.58 -4.08 22.08
N ARG A 77 -0.25 -5.07 21.74
CA ARG A 77 -1.63 -5.22 22.27
C ARG A 77 -1.67 -5.71 23.72
N LYS A 78 -0.70 -6.54 24.15
CA LYS A 78 -0.54 -6.86 25.57
C LYS A 78 0.13 -5.67 26.26
N ARG A 79 -0.53 -5.09 27.26
CA ARG A 79 0.04 -4.12 28.22
C ARG A 79 1.22 -4.73 28.99
N LYS A 80 2.33 -5.05 28.32
CA LYS A 80 3.61 -5.23 28.99
C LYS A 80 4.21 -3.85 29.21
N LYS A 81 4.75 -3.63 30.42
CA LYS A 81 5.36 -2.35 30.78
C LYS A 81 6.46 -2.07 29.77
N ILE A 82 6.57 -0.81 29.31
CA ILE A 82 7.56 -0.36 28.32
C ILE A 82 9.00 -0.81 28.72
N ALA A 83 9.28 -0.94 30.02
CA ALA A 83 10.53 -1.47 30.56
C ALA A 83 10.85 -2.91 30.11
N ASP A 84 9.86 -3.78 29.96
CA ASP A 84 10.06 -5.18 29.57
C ASP A 84 10.42 -5.31 28.08
N GLN A 85 9.96 -4.36 27.26
CA GLN A 85 10.31 -4.29 25.83
C GLN A 85 11.72 -3.70 25.62
N ILE A 86 12.18 -2.85 26.54
CA ILE A 86 13.54 -2.28 26.51
C ILE A 86 14.57 -3.28 27.06
N SER A 87 14.21 -4.10 28.04
CA SER A 87 15.11 -5.14 28.60
C SER A 87 15.61 -6.13 27.54
N SER A 88 14.73 -6.57 26.62
CA SER A 88 15.09 -7.43 25.48
C SER A 88 16.01 -6.76 24.44
N LEU A 89 16.17 -5.44 24.49
CA LEU A 89 17.09 -4.69 23.62
C LEU A 89 18.49 -4.54 24.24
N ILE A 90 18.61 -4.68 25.57
CA ILE A 90 19.87 -4.40 26.30
C ILE A 90 20.59 -5.69 26.68
N HIS A 91 19.88 -6.81 26.88
CA HIS A 91 20.50 -8.10 27.22
C HIS A 91 20.15 -9.16 26.16
N PRO A 92 21.07 -9.50 25.24
CA PRO A 92 20.88 -10.68 24.39
C PRO A 92 21.12 -11.91 25.27
N SER A 93 20.06 -12.47 25.86
CA SER A 93 20.15 -13.74 26.59
C SER A 93 20.54 -14.86 25.63
N SER A 94 21.48 -15.68 26.09
CA SER A 94 22.35 -16.58 25.35
C SER A 94 21.72 -17.92 24.94
N ASP A 95 20.43 -17.98 24.62
CA ASP A 95 19.78 -19.25 24.26
C ASP A 95 19.48 -19.32 22.76
N LYS A 96 20.54 -19.52 21.97
CA LYS A 96 20.45 -19.85 20.56
C LYS A 96 20.26 -21.36 20.39
N THR A 97 19.03 -21.84 20.47
CA THR A 97 18.69 -23.17 19.97
C THR A 97 17.61 -23.07 18.87
N ASN A 98 18.02 -23.36 17.64
CA ASN A 98 17.18 -23.76 16.50
C ASN A 98 16.17 -22.73 15.95
N ALA A 99 16.62 -21.53 15.59
CA ALA A 99 15.84 -20.69 14.67
C ALA A 99 16.17 -21.11 13.22
N SER A 100 15.19 -21.64 12.50
CA SER A 100 15.24 -21.77 11.03
C SER A 100 15.74 -20.46 10.42
N PRO A 101 16.45 -20.44 9.27
CA PRO A 101 16.84 -19.20 8.63
C PRO A 101 15.59 -18.33 8.47
N GLN A 102 15.51 -17.27 9.29
CA GLN A 102 14.37 -16.39 9.30
C GLN A 102 14.35 -15.75 7.93
N ARG A 103 13.47 -16.25 7.05
CA ARG A 103 13.28 -15.68 5.74
C ARG A 103 12.72 -14.29 5.99
N ASN A 104 13.58 -13.28 5.81
CA ASN A 104 13.23 -11.88 5.93
C ASN A 104 12.23 -11.58 4.80
N ILE A 105 10.93 -11.74 5.08
CA ILE A 105 9.86 -11.33 4.17
C ILE A 105 9.70 -9.83 4.38
N GLU A 106 10.33 -9.05 3.50
CA GLU A 106 10.22 -7.60 3.51
C GLU A 106 8.78 -7.18 3.18
N LEU A 107 8.19 -6.35 4.03
CA LEU A 107 6.89 -5.75 3.74
C LEU A 107 7.09 -4.72 2.63
N LYS A 108 6.56 -5.01 1.43
CA LYS A 108 6.58 -4.07 0.31
C LYS A 108 5.90 -2.76 0.76
N PRO A 109 6.60 -1.62 0.76
CA PRO A 109 6.09 -0.38 1.32
C PRO A 109 5.00 0.27 0.47
N ASP A 110 4.62 -0.31 -0.67
CA ASP A 110 3.95 0.39 -1.76
C ASP A 110 2.79 -0.44 -2.32
N PHE A 111 1.93 -0.94 -1.41
CA PHE A 111 0.68 -1.57 -1.80
C PHE A 111 -0.28 -0.51 -2.35
N ARG A 112 -0.57 -0.61 -3.64
CA ARG A 112 -1.50 0.29 -4.34
C ARG A 112 -2.59 -0.53 -5.00
N LEU A 113 -3.83 -0.06 -4.89
CA LEU A 113 -4.94 -0.68 -5.58
C LEU A 113 -4.69 -0.64 -7.09
N VAL A 114 -4.86 -1.78 -7.76
CA VAL A 114 -4.60 -1.94 -9.19
C VAL A 114 -5.92 -1.92 -9.97
N SER A 115 -6.94 -2.63 -9.46
CA SER A 115 -8.26 -2.71 -10.08
C SER A 115 -9.37 -2.98 -9.06
N SER A 116 -10.60 -2.63 -9.42
CA SER A 116 -11.81 -3.07 -8.72
C SER A 116 -12.96 -3.32 -9.68
N ILE A 117 -13.86 -4.24 -9.32
CA ILE A 117 -15.17 -4.42 -9.95
C ILE A 117 -16.16 -3.57 -9.16
N ILE A 118 -16.94 -2.76 -9.85
CA ILE A 118 -17.92 -1.85 -9.25
C ILE A 118 -19.31 -2.10 -9.84
N ASP A 119 -20.34 -1.61 -9.14
CA ASP A 119 -21.73 -1.61 -9.61
C ASP A 119 -22.31 -3.00 -9.93
N VAL A 120 -21.76 -4.05 -9.31
CA VAL A 120 -22.19 -5.44 -9.51
C VAL A 120 -23.69 -5.64 -9.21
N GLU A 121 -24.25 -4.87 -8.29
CA GLU A 121 -25.65 -5.01 -7.87
C GLU A 121 -26.65 -4.40 -8.85
N ILE A 122 -26.23 -3.43 -9.65
CA ILE A 122 -27.10 -2.67 -10.56
C ILE A 122 -26.90 -3.04 -12.03
N LEU A 123 -25.82 -3.74 -12.35
CA LEU A 123 -25.51 -4.15 -13.71
C LEU A 123 -26.15 -5.50 -14.03
N PRO A 124 -26.60 -5.74 -15.27
CA PRO A 124 -27.01 -7.07 -15.68
C PRO A 124 -25.83 -8.05 -15.58
N VAL A 125 -26.11 -9.33 -15.35
CA VAL A 125 -25.09 -10.38 -15.13
C VAL A 125 -24.08 -10.52 -16.27
N SER A 126 -24.45 -10.13 -17.49
CA SER A 126 -23.59 -10.15 -18.68
C SER A 126 -22.64 -8.95 -18.77
N TYR A 127 -22.74 -7.98 -17.86
CA TYR A 127 -21.91 -6.79 -17.83
C TYR A 127 -21.04 -6.78 -16.58
N ARG A 128 -19.81 -6.28 -16.75
CA ARG A 128 -18.90 -6.00 -15.66
C ARG A 128 -18.33 -4.61 -15.84
N ARG A 129 -18.45 -3.77 -14.81
CA ARG A 129 -17.79 -2.46 -14.78
C ARG A 129 -16.50 -2.57 -13.98
N VAL A 130 -15.39 -2.29 -14.65
CA VAL A 130 -14.04 -2.42 -14.10
C VAL A 130 -13.42 -1.03 -13.97
N LYS A 131 -12.82 -0.74 -12.82
CA LYS A 131 -12.03 0.46 -12.58
C LYS A 131 -10.55 0.07 -12.51
N LEU A 132 -9.74 0.60 -13.43
CA LEU A 132 -8.29 0.42 -13.46
C LEU A 132 -7.58 1.64 -12.85
N HIS A 133 -6.64 1.40 -11.95
CA HIS A 133 -5.85 2.44 -11.30
C HIS A 133 -4.43 2.44 -11.87
N ARG A 134 -4.11 3.47 -12.65
CA ARG A 134 -2.80 3.63 -13.26
C ARG A 134 -1.81 4.21 -12.25
N TYR A 135 -0.62 3.59 -12.15
CA TYR A 135 0.44 4.01 -11.22
C TYR A 135 1.11 5.33 -11.62
N THR A 136 1.44 5.49 -12.91
CA THR A 136 2.09 6.66 -13.49
C THR A 136 1.43 7.01 -14.81
N GLU A 137 1.26 8.31 -15.09
CA GLU A 137 0.54 8.75 -16.29
C GLU A 137 1.18 8.30 -17.62
N SER A 138 2.48 8.03 -17.61
CA SER A 138 3.22 7.53 -18.77
C SER A 138 2.93 6.07 -19.11
N LYS A 139 2.45 5.25 -18.17
CA LYS A 139 2.24 3.82 -18.42
C LYS A 139 0.86 3.57 -19.04
N PRO A 140 0.73 2.89 -20.19
CA PRO A 140 -0.58 2.60 -20.77
C PRO A 140 -1.37 1.60 -19.91
N LEU A 141 -2.70 1.57 -20.08
CA LEU A 141 -3.56 0.58 -19.41
C LEU A 141 -3.29 -0.87 -19.87
N GLY A 142 -2.58 -1.07 -20.98
CA GLY A 142 -2.12 -2.40 -21.39
C GLY A 142 -3.15 -3.22 -22.16
N PHE A 143 -4.08 -2.59 -22.87
CA PHE A 143 -4.96 -3.26 -23.82
C PHE A 143 -5.18 -2.39 -25.05
N TYR A 144 -5.57 -3.02 -26.15
CA TYR A 144 -5.92 -2.36 -27.40
C TYR A 144 -7.39 -2.59 -27.68
N ILE A 145 -8.02 -1.60 -28.29
CA ILE A 145 -9.39 -1.67 -28.76
C ILE A 145 -9.42 -1.70 -30.28
N ARG A 146 -10.47 -2.28 -30.84
CA ARG A 146 -10.79 -2.22 -32.26
C ARG A 146 -12.28 -2.02 -32.43
N ASP A 147 -12.64 -1.48 -33.58
CA ASP A 147 -14.02 -1.49 -34.03
C ASP A 147 -14.44 -2.91 -34.45
N GLY A 148 -15.74 -3.17 -34.39
CA GLY A 148 -16.35 -4.41 -34.81
C GLY A 148 -17.86 -4.26 -34.90
N VAL A 149 -18.52 -5.38 -35.14
CA VAL A 149 -19.98 -5.45 -35.21
C VAL A 149 -20.48 -6.29 -34.03
N ALA A 150 -21.42 -5.75 -33.27
CA ALA A 150 -22.16 -6.47 -32.25
C ALA A 150 -23.56 -6.79 -32.78
N ILE A 151 -24.07 -7.95 -32.41
CA ILE A 151 -25.44 -8.35 -32.75
C ILE A 151 -26.34 -7.98 -31.57
N LYS A 152 -27.41 -7.23 -31.83
CA LYS A 152 -28.43 -6.88 -30.84
C LYS A 152 -29.81 -7.36 -31.29
N TYR A 153 -30.62 -7.73 -30.30
CA TYR A 153 -32.03 -8.01 -30.52
C TYR A 153 -32.81 -6.72 -30.28
N GLY A 154 -33.45 -6.21 -31.33
CA GLY A 154 -34.31 -5.05 -31.31
C GLY A 154 -35.76 -5.40 -31.66
N PRO A 155 -36.65 -4.40 -31.65
CA PRO A 155 -38.07 -4.60 -32.00
C PRO A 155 -38.28 -5.16 -33.42
N ASN A 156 -37.34 -4.89 -34.33
CA ASN A 156 -37.39 -5.33 -35.73
C ASN A 156 -36.64 -6.64 -35.98
N GLY A 157 -36.19 -7.33 -34.93
CA GLY A 157 -35.42 -8.58 -35.02
C GLY A 157 -33.93 -8.40 -34.70
N VAL A 158 -33.08 -9.13 -35.42
CA VAL A 158 -31.63 -9.18 -35.18
C VAL A 158 -30.94 -8.08 -35.98
N GLU A 159 -30.27 -7.16 -35.30
CA GLU A 159 -29.59 -6.02 -35.91
C GLU A 159 -28.08 -6.06 -35.65
N ASN A 160 -27.32 -5.75 -36.71
CA ASN A 160 -25.88 -5.53 -36.63
C ASN A 160 -25.61 -4.08 -36.27
N VAL A 161 -24.99 -3.84 -35.12
CA VAL A 161 -24.66 -2.49 -34.65
C VAL A 161 -23.15 -2.32 -34.49
N PRO A 162 -22.60 -1.11 -34.70
CA PRO A 162 -21.20 -0.82 -34.37
C PRO A 162 -20.89 -1.11 -32.90
N GLY A 163 -19.74 -1.71 -32.64
CA GLY A 163 -19.26 -2.03 -31.30
C GLY A 163 -17.74 -1.87 -31.19
N VAL A 164 -17.27 -1.66 -29.97
CA VAL A 164 -15.84 -1.56 -29.65
C VAL A 164 -15.44 -2.75 -28.79
N PHE A 165 -14.37 -3.42 -29.19
CA PHE A 165 -13.92 -4.67 -28.58
C PHE A 165 -12.45 -4.59 -28.19
N ILE A 166 -12.08 -5.25 -27.10
CA ILE A 166 -10.67 -5.48 -26.78
C ILE A 166 -10.09 -6.42 -27.84
N SER A 167 -9.04 -5.98 -28.53
CA SER A 167 -8.39 -6.74 -29.60
C SER A 167 -7.20 -7.55 -29.10
N ARG A 168 -6.43 -7.02 -28.16
CA ARG A 168 -5.32 -7.70 -27.51
C ARG A 168 -4.99 -7.08 -26.14
N LEU A 169 -4.43 -7.90 -25.25
CA LEU A 169 -3.78 -7.46 -24.02
C LEU A 169 -2.27 -7.34 -24.26
N LEU A 170 -1.65 -6.35 -23.62
CA LEU A 170 -0.20 -6.18 -23.62
C LEU A 170 0.38 -7.07 -22.52
N ALA A 171 1.35 -7.92 -22.86
CA ALA A 171 2.05 -8.75 -21.89
C ALA A 171 2.77 -7.91 -20.82
N GLY A 172 2.58 -8.26 -19.54
CA GLY A 172 3.01 -7.48 -18.37
C GLY A 172 2.28 -6.14 -18.21
N GLY A 173 1.22 -5.92 -18.99
CA GLY A 173 0.40 -4.72 -18.98
C GLY A 173 -0.55 -4.68 -17.78
N LEU A 174 -1.01 -3.48 -17.43
CA LEU A 174 -1.90 -3.29 -16.28
C LEU A 174 -3.18 -4.14 -16.40
N ALA A 175 -3.84 -4.11 -17.56
CA ALA A 175 -5.08 -4.85 -17.79
C ALA A 175 -4.89 -6.38 -17.84
N GLU A 176 -3.72 -6.89 -18.23
CA GLU A 176 -3.44 -8.34 -18.18
C GLU A 176 -3.31 -8.83 -16.72
N SER A 177 -2.75 -8.00 -15.85
CA SER A 177 -2.61 -8.30 -14.42
C SER A 177 -3.92 -8.22 -13.63
N THR A 178 -5.01 -7.76 -14.27
CA THR A 178 -6.33 -7.60 -13.66
C THR A 178 -7.26 -8.63 -14.29
N GLY A 179 -7.33 -9.81 -13.67
CA GLY A 179 -8.02 -10.99 -14.19
C GLY A 179 -9.50 -10.79 -14.57
#